data_AF-A0A7V9ALD7-F1
#
_entry.id   AF-A0A7V9ALD7-F1
#
_cell.length_a   1.000
_cell.length_b   1.000
_cell.length_c   1.000
_cell.angle_alpha   90.00
_cell.angle_beta   90.00
_cell.angle_gamma   90.00
#
_symmetry.space_group_name_H-M   'P 1'
#
loop_
_entity.id
_entity.type
_entity.pdbx_description
1 polymer ?
#
loop_
_entity_poly.entity_id
_entity_poly.type
_entity_poly.pdbx_seq_one_letter_code
_entity_poly.pdbx_strand_id
1 'polypeptide(L)'
;AQDEPATIARYEEIVAGWLAGLRGLPGVTAERAFPSEAGQPHDWLIVRLGSGAALDSTTVVAALWDRDPRIAVWPLGENGFALNPQTLEDGEDALVLDAVRALLAT
;
A
#
# COMPACT_ATOMS: atom_id res chain seq x y z
N ALA A 1 -24.62 -9.39 8.90
CA ALA A 1 -24.05 -8.03 8.96
C ALA A 1 -22.63 -8.18 9.47
N GLN A 2 -21.64 -7.68 8.73
CA GLN A 2 -20.25 -7.65 9.17
C GLN A 2 -20.14 -6.65 10.34
N ASP A 3 -19.35 -6.98 11.35
CA ASP A 3 -19.09 -6.05 12.46
C ASP A 3 -18.20 -4.91 11.92
N GLU A 4 -18.80 -3.74 11.75
CA GLU A 4 -18.17 -2.55 11.17
C GLU A 4 -16.93 -2.11 11.98
N PRO A 5 -16.99 -2.01 13.34
CA PRO A 5 -15.81 -1.84 14.17
C PRO A 5 -14.70 -2.88 13.94
N ALA A 6 -15.03 -4.18 13.92
CA ALA A 6 -14.03 -5.22 13.70
C ALA A 6 -13.37 -5.13 12.30
N THR A 7 -14.15 -4.68 11.31
CA THR A 7 -13.68 -4.45 9.95
C THR A 7 -12.68 -3.31 9.88
N ILE A 8 -13.03 -2.17 10.50
CA ILE A 8 -12.14 -1.00 10.56
C ILE A 8 -10.86 -1.35 11.30
N ALA A 9 -10.95 -2.06 12.44
CA ALA A 9 -9.78 -2.50 13.19
C ALA A 9 -8.84 -3.37 12.33
N ARG A 10 -9.39 -4.32 11.55
CA ARG A 10 -8.59 -5.12 10.61
C ARG A 10 -7.91 -4.25 9.55
N TYR A 11 -8.59 -3.27 8.98
CA TYR A 11 -7.99 -2.37 8.00
C TYR A 11 -6.82 -1.57 8.60
N GLU A 12 -6.98 -1.07 9.82
CA GLU A 12 -5.92 -0.36 10.54
C GLU A 12 -4.73 -1.27 10.88
N GLU A 13 -4.98 -2.53 11.24
CA GLU A 13 -3.93 -3.54 11.47
C GLU A 13 -3.14 -3.82 10.19
N ILE A 14 -3.82 -3.99 9.05
CA ILE A 14 -3.18 -4.19 7.74
C ILE A 14 -2.29 -2.99 7.39
N VAL A 15 -2.82 -1.76 7.52
CA VAL A 15 -2.06 -0.54 7.23
C VAL A 15 -0.85 -0.41 8.17
N ALA A 16 -0.99 -0.75 9.44
CA ALA A 16 0.12 -0.78 10.39
C ALA A 16 1.20 -1.81 10.00
N GLY A 17 0.79 -2.99 9.53
CA GLY A 17 1.67 -4.02 9.00
C GLY A 17 2.46 -3.55 7.79
N TRP A 18 1.80 -2.92 6.82
CA TRP A 18 2.47 -2.36 5.65
C TRP A 18 3.42 -1.22 6.00
N LEU A 19 3.00 -0.30 6.87
CA LEU A 19 3.85 0.78 7.36
C LEU A 19 5.12 0.22 8.01
N ALA A 20 5.01 -0.84 8.81
CA ALA A 20 6.16 -1.50 9.41
C ALA A 20 7.05 -2.19 8.36
N GLY A 21 6.47 -2.88 7.38
CA GLY A 21 7.22 -3.64 6.38
C GLY A 21 7.97 -2.80 5.35
N LEU A 22 7.52 -1.56 5.10
CA LEU A 22 8.18 -0.63 4.17
C LEU A 22 9.20 0.30 4.85
N ARG A 23 9.27 0.30 6.19
CA ARG A 23 10.23 1.14 6.93
C ARG A 23 11.67 0.78 6.60
N GLY A 24 12.50 1.81 6.43
CA GLY A 24 13.94 1.69 6.24
C GLY A 24 14.38 1.39 4.80
N LEU A 25 13.45 1.26 3.85
CA LEU A 25 13.79 1.13 2.44
C LEU A 25 14.35 2.48 1.92
N PRO A 26 15.53 2.49 1.25
CA PRO A 26 16.13 3.72 0.73
C PRO A 26 15.18 4.49 -0.18
N GLY A 27 15.04 5.80 0.06
CA GLY A 27 14.18 6.68 -0.74
C GLY A 27 12.68 6.36 -0.69
N VAL A 28 12.21 5.51 0.22
CA VAL A 28 10.79 5.19 0.41
C VAL A 28 10.28 5.82 1.69
N THR A 29 9.19 6.59 1.59
CA THR A 29 8.41 7.05 2.74
C THR A 29 7.02 6.45 2.67
N ALA A 30 6.58 5.80 3.74
CA ALA A 30 5.22 5.29 3.87
C ALA A 30 4.51 6.03 5.02
N GLU A 31 3.28 6.46 4.81
CA GLU A 31 2.49 7.18 5.80
C GLU A 31 1.03 6.73 5.80
N ARG A 32 0.41 6.75 6.99
CA ARG A 32 -1.03 6.57 7.14
C ARG A 32 -1.72 7.83 6.63
N ALA A 33 -2.78 7.66 5.85
CA ALA A 33 -3.66 8.74 5.43
C ALA A 33 -5.09 8.49 5.92
N PHE A 34 -5.79 9.57 6.27
CA PHE A 34 -7.16 9.56 6.75
C PHE A 34 -7.91 10.80 6.24
N PRO A 35 -9.19 10.70 5.87
CA PRO A 35 -9.95 9.45 5.68
C PRO A 35 -9.41 8.64 4.49
N SER A 36 -9.99 7.45 4.25
CA SER A 36 -9.68 6.67 3.05
C SER A 36 -9.97 7.48 1.78
N GLU A 37 -9.51 7.01 0.62
CA GLU A 37 -9.73 7.66 -0.68
C GLU A 37 -11.21 8.01 -0.92
N ALA A 38 -12.12 7.11 -0.53
CA ALA A 38 -13.56 7.28 -0.65
C ALA A 38 -14.19 8.09 0.50
N GLY A 39 -13.40 8.66 1.40
CA GLY A 39 -13.87 9.43 2.56
C GLY A 39 -14.38 8.58 3.73
N GLN A 40 -14.09 7.28 3.75
CA GLN A 40 -14.55 6.38 4.83
C GLN A 40 -13.64 6.51 6.07
N PRO A 41 -14.18 6.24 7.28
CA PRO A 41 -13.49 6.49 8.54
C PRO A 41 -12.50 5.37 8.90
N HIS A 42 -11.58 5.05 7.99
CA HIS A 42 -10.45 4.14 8.22
C HIS A 42 -9.23 4.60 7.43
N ASP A 43 -8.08 4.06 7.78
CA ASP A 43 -6.83 4.42 7.11
C ASP A 43 -6.63 3.67 5.78
N TRP A 44 -5.71 4.24 5.02
CA TRP A 44 -5.02 3.64 3.89
C TRP A 44 -3.56 4.10 3.93
N LEU A 45 -2.70 3.48 3.13
CA LEU A 45 -1.27 3.79 3.14
C LEU A 45 -0.89 4.58 1.89
N ILE A 46 -0.25 5.72 2.07
CA ILE A 46 0.41 6.46 0.99
C ILE A 46 1.88 6.05 0.99
N VAL A 47 2.38 5.66 -0.18
CA VAL A 47 3.80 5.38 -0.44
C VAL A 47 4.35 6.48 -1.34
N ARG A 48 5.40 7.16 -0.88
CA ARG A 48 6.13 8.19 -1.62
C ARG A 48 7.53 7.68 -1.95
N LEU A 49 7.93 7.87 -3.20
CA LEU A 49 9.25 7.48 -3.71
C LEU A 49 10.06 8.73 -4.04
N GLY A 50 11.20 8.88 -3.38
CA GLY A 50 12.11 10.01 -3.53
C GLY A 50 13.45 9.60 -4.12
N SER A 51 14.42 10.52 -4.06
CA SER A 51 15.79 10.23 -4.48
C SER A 51 16.39 9.11 -3.62
N GLY A 52 16.73 7.99 -4.26
CA GLY A 52 17.28 6.79 -3.61
C GLY A 52 16.33 5.58 -3.63
N ALA A 53 15.08 5.75 -4.09
CA ALA A 53 14.20 4.61 -4.34
C ALA A 53 14.74 3.77 -5.51
N ALA A 54 14.62 2.45 -5.41
CA ALA A 54 15.09 1.52 -6.44
C ALA A 54 14.38 1.71 -7.79
N LEU A 55 13.10 2.10 -7.76
CA LEU A 55 12.25 2.35 -8.91
C LEU A 55 11.43 3.63 -8.72
N ASP A 56 11.01 4.26 -9.81
CA ASP A 56 10.03 5.34 -9.77
C ASP A 56 8.59 4.81 -9.61
N SER A 57 7.67 5.71 -9.23
CA SER A 57 6.29 5.33 -8.92
C SER A 57 5.54 4.75 -10.11
N THR A 58 5.79 5.26 -11.32
CA THR A 58 5.10 4.77 -12.52
C THR A 58 5.53 3.34 -12.82
N THR A 59 6.82 3.07 -12.72
CA THR A 59 7.39 1.73 -12.91
C THR A 59 6.86 0.73 -11.87
N VAL A 60 6.77 1.13 -10.60
CA VAL A 60 6.19 0.27 -9.55
C VAL A 60 4.73 -0.05 -9.82
N VAL A 61 3.90 0.95 -10.14
CA VAL A 61 2.48 0.74 -10.44
C VAL A 61 2.30 -0.17 -11.65
N ALA A 62 3.06 0.04 -12.73
CA ALA A 62 3.02 -0.81 -13.91
C ALA A 62 3.43 -2.25 -13.59
N ALA A 63 4.52 -2.45 -12.84
CA ALA A 63 4.98 -3.77 -12.43
C ALA A 63 3.95 -4.50 -11.54
N LEU A 64 3.26 -3.77 -10.66
CA LEU A 64 2.16 -4.33 -9.85
C LEU A 64 0.92 -4.67 -10.69
N TRP A 65 0.68 -3.96 -11.80
CA TRP A 65 -0.42 -4.26 -12.72
C TRP A 65 -0.14 -5.47 -13.63
N ASP A 66 1.11 -5.68 -14.03
CA ASP A 66 1.50 -6.71 -15.01
C ASP A 66 1.87 -8.07 -14.40
N ARG A 67 2.00 -8.15 -13.08
CA ARG A 67 2.23 -9.40 -12.33
C ARG A 67 1.01 -10.32 -12.28
N ASP A 68 1.24 -11.54 -11.81
CA ASP A 68 0.22 -12.57 -11.52
C ASP A 68 0.34 -13.03 -10.05
N PRO A 69 -0.68 -12.85 -9.19
CA PRO A 69 -1.91 -12.11 -9.46
C PRO A 69 -1.63 -10.61 -9.67
N ARG A 70 -2.48 -9.95 -10.47
CA ARG A 70 -2.45 -8.51 -10.68
C ARG A 70 -2.80 -7.77 -9.39
N ILE A 71 -2.05 -6.74 -9.07
CA ILE A 71 -2.34 -5.82 -7.95
C ILE A 71 -2.56 -4.41 -8.50
N ALA A 72 -3.81 -3.97 -8.48
CA ALA A 72 -4.16 -2.60 -8.81
C ALA A 72 -3.95 -1.69 -7.58
N VAL A 73 -3.23 -0.59 -7.77
CA VAL A 73 -3.01 0.43 -6.73
C VAL A 73 -3.37 1.80 -7.28
N TRP A 74 -3.63 2.77 -6.41
CA TRP A 74 -4.02 4.11 -6.83
C TRP A 74 -2.79 5.00 -7.04
N PRO A 75 -2.50 5.52 -8.25
CA PRO A 75 -1.39 6.45 -8.45
C PRO A 75 -1.65 7.81 -7.78
N LEU A 76 -0.63 8.38 -7.15
CA LEU A 76 -0.68 9.67 -6.45
C LEU A 76 0.35 10.65 -7.00
N GLY A 77 0.06 11.22 -8.16
CA GLY A 77 0.98 12.09 -8.88
C GLY A 77 2.20 11.33 -9.39
N GLU A 78 3.33 12.04 -9.54
CA GLU A 78 4.54 11.47 -10.17
C GLU A 78 5.36 10.57 -9.23
N ASN A 79 5.26 10.80 -7.92
CA ASN A 79 6.21 10.25 -6.93
C ASN A 79 5.52 9.41 -5.85
N GLY A 80 4.35 8.83 -6.12
CA GLY A 80 3.73 7.95 -5.15
C GLY A 80 2.49 7.23 -5.64
N PHE A 81 2.03 6.32 -4.80
CA PHE A 81 0.82 5.55 -4.97
C PHE A 81 0.22 5.21 -3.60
N ALA A 82 -1.00 4.69 -3.58
CA ALA A 82 -1.67 4.30 -2.34
C ALA A 82 -2.13 2.85 -2.34
N LEU A 83 -2.09 2.25 -1.17
CA LEU A 83 -2.57 0.90 -0.87
C LEU A 83 -3.86 1.01 -0.06
N ASN A 84 -4.94 0.40 -0.55
CA ASN A 84 -6.24 0.38 0.11
C ASN A 84 -6.48 -1.01 0.73
N PRO A 85 -6.64 -1.13 2.07
CA PRO A 85 -6.91 -2.41 2.71
C PRO A 85 -8.34 -2.93 2.46
N GLN A 86 -9.27 -2.06 2.04
CA GLN A 86 -10.70 -2.37 1.98
C GLN A 86 -11.06 -3.46 0.97
N THR A 87 -10.33 -3.54 -0.15
CA THR A 87 -10.66 -4.42 -1.27
C THR A 87 -10.03 -5.81 -1.18
N LEU A 88 -9.35 -6.10 -0.06
CA LEU A 88 -8.55 -7.31 0.10
C LEU A 88 -9.33 -8.45 0.75
N GLU A 89 -9.09 -9.64 0.24
CA GLU A 89 -9.45 -10.91 0.88
C GLU A 89 -8.41 -11.31 1.94
N ASP A 90 -8.71 -12.38 2.68
CA ASP A 90 -7.83 -12.89 3.75
C ASP A 90 -6.46 -13.31 3.18
N GLY A 91 -5.39 -12.69 3.67
CA GLY A 91 -4.01 -12.99 3.29
C GLY A 91 -3.49 -12.21 2.08
N GLU A 92 -4.34 -11.49 1.35
CA GLU A 92 -3.89 -10.65 0.23
C GLU A 92 -3.06 -9.44 0.70
N ASP A 93 -3.25 -9.01 1.94
CA ASP A 93 -2.45 -7.96 2.56
C ASP A 93 -0.95 -8.29 2.60
N ALA A 94 -0.60 -9.56 2.88
CA ALA A 94 0.79 -10.02 2.84
C ALA A 94 1.32 -10.07 1.40
N LEU A 95 0.51 -10.53 0.44
CA LEU A 95 0.90 -10.59 -0.99
C LEU A 95 1.15 -9.20 -1.60
N VAL A 96 0.37 -8.20 -1.17
CA VAL A 96 0.59 -6.79 -1.51
C VAL A 96 1.92 -6.33 -0.95
N LEU A 97 2.16 -6.54 0.36
CA LEU A 97 3.38 -6.08 1.03
C LEU A 97 4.64 -6.69 0.41
N ASP A 98 4.66 -8.01 0.25
CA ASP A 98 5.83 -8.73 -0.24
C ASP A 98 6.26 -8.27 -1.62
N ALA A 99 5.30 -7.96 -2.48
CA ALA A 99 5.62 -7.51 -3.82
C ALA A 99 6.02 -6.05 -3.91
N VAL A 100 5.40 -5.16 -3.12
CA VAL A 100 5.87 -3.78 -3.02
C VAL A 100 7.31 -3.78 -2.49
N ARG A 101 7.62 -4.61 -1.49
CA ARG A 101 9.00 -4.78 -0.98
C ARG A 101 9.93 -5.36 -2.03
N ALA A 102 9.53 -6.38 -2.77
CA ALA A 102 10.35 -6.99 -3.82
C ALA A 102 10.77 -5.99 -4.91
N LEU A 103 9.92 -5.00 -5.20
CA LEU A 103 10.20 -3.94 -6.18
C LEU A 103 11.06 -2.80 -5.61
N LEU A 104 11.03 -2.58 -4.30
CA LEU A 104 11.62 -1.40 -3.66
C LEU A 104 12.87 -1.69 -2.81
N ALA A 105 13.16 -2.95 -2.47
CA ALA A 105 14.26 -3.34 -1.58
C ALA A 105 15.57 -3.70 -2.31
N THR A 106 15.70 -3.33 -3.58
CA THR A 106 16.81 -3.70 -4.47
C THR A 106 18.10 -2.93 -4.22
#